data_AF-A0A2K6GTT6-F1
#
_entry.id   AF-A0A2K6GTT6-F1
#
_cell.length_a   1.000
_cell.length_b   1.000
_cell.length_c   1.000
_cell.angle_alpha   90.00
_cell.angle_beta   90.00
_cell.angle_gamma   90.00
#
_symmetry.space_group_name_H-M   'P 1'
#
loop_
_entity.id
_entity.type
_entity.pdbx_description
1 polymer ?
#
loop_
_entity_poly.entity_id
_entity_poly.type
_entity_poly.pdbx_seq_one_letter_code
_entity_poly.pdbx_strand_id
1 'polypeptide(L)' 'MGEEDYYLELCERPVQFEKANPVNCVFFDEANKQVFAVRSGGATGVVVKGPDDRNPISFRLRTPTF' A
#
# COMPACT_ATOMS: atom_id res chain seq x y z
N MET A 1 12.45 26.27 22.33
CA MET A 1 11.75 25.93 21.08
C MET A 1 10.52 25.19 21.52
N GLY A 2 9.34 25.80 21.38
CA GLY A 2 8.10 25.27 21.94
C GLY A 2 7.74 23.96 21.27
N GLU A 3 7.32 22.97 22.06
CA GLU A 3 6.59 21.82 21.53
C GLU A 3 5.38 22.38 20.78
N GLU A 4 5.34 22.12 19.48
CA GLU A 4 4.15 22.37 18.69
C GLU A 4 3.15 21.27 19.07
N ASP A 5 2.24 21.58 19.99
CA ASP A 5 1.16 20.68 20.42
C ASP A 5 0.15 20.51 19.27
N TYR A 6 0.45 19.59 18.37
CA TYR A 6 -0.44 19.22 17.29
C TYR A 6 -1.54 18.29 17.78
N TYR A 7 -2.81 18.62 17.50
CA TYR A 7 -3.95 17.74 17.78
C TYR A 7 -3.94 16.47 16.91
N LEU A 8 -3.29 16.53 15.74
CA LEU A 8 -3.05 15.40 14.83
C LEU A 8 -1.84 15.72 13.95
N GLU A 9 -0.94 14.76 13.76
CA GLU A 9 0.21 14.88 12.86
C GLU A 9 0.35 13.65 11.94
N LEU A 10 1.03 13.84 10.81
CA LEU A 10 1.41 12.76 9.92
C LEU A 10 2.70 12.10 10.44
N CYS A 11 2.84 10.80 10.23
CA CYS A 11 4.10 10.14 10.59
C CYS A 11 5.26 10.66 9.72
N GLU A 12 6.49 10.65 10.27
CA GLU A 12 7.70 11.10 9.58
C GLU A 12 7.99 10.32 8.28
N ARG A 13 7.52 9.06 8.21
CA ARG A 13 7.77 8.13 7.11
C ARG A 13 6.45 7.54 6.59
N PRO A 14 5.65 8.34 5.88
CA PRO A 14 4.37 7.88 5.37
C PRO A 14 4.56 6.82 4.29
N VAL A 15 3.71 5.80 4.30
CA VAL A 15 3.68 4.78 3.25
C VAL A 15 3.22 5.42 1.94
N GLN A 16 4.13 5.53 0.98
CA GLN A 16 3.86 6.08 -0.36
C GLN A 16 3.30 4.99 -1.29
N PHE A 17 2.20 5.25 -1.98
CA PHE A 17 1.59 4.32 -2.94
C PHE A 17 0.91 5.07 -4.09
N GLU A 18 0.75 4.37 -5.23
CA GLU A 18 -0.01 4.91 -6.36
C GLU A 18 -1.49 4.97 -6.00
N LYS A 19 -2.13 6.13 -6.21
CA LYS A 19 -3.56 6.31 -5.94
C LYS A 19 -4.42 5.37 -6.78
N ALA A 20 -5.64 5.10 -6.30
CA ALA A 20 -6.60 4.31 -7.04
C ALA A 20 -6.93 4.96 -8.40
N ASN A 21 -7.05 4.11 -9.43
CA ASN A 21 -7.44 4.47 -10.79
C ASN A 21 -8.11 3.26 -11.47
N PRO A 22 -8.64 3.36 -12.71
CA PRO A 22 -9.38 2.26 -13.34
C PRO A 22 -8.63 0.93 -13.47
N VAL A 23 -7.30 0.93 -13.39
CA VAL A 23 -6.46 -0.27 -13.45
C VAL A 23 -5.69 -0.57 -12.17
N ASN A 24 -5.80 0.28 -11.14
CA ASN A 24 -5.12 0.14 -9.85
C ASN A 24 -6.13 0.32 -8.70
N CYS A 25 -6.41 -0.74 -7.97
CA CYS A 25 -7.27 -0.70 -6.78
C CYS A 25 -6.41 -0.69 -5.51
N VAL A 26 -6.71 0.19 -4.56
CA VAL A 26 -5.95 0.31 -3.30
C VAL A 26 -6.84 -0.08 -2.13
N PHE A 27 -6.33 -0.94 -1.25
CA PHE A 27 -7.00 -1.40 -0.04
C PHE A 27 -6.11 -1.17 1.18
N PHE A 28 -6.72 -0.91 2.32
CA PHE A 28 -6.02 -0.80 3.59
C PHE A 28 -6.46 -1.93 4.53
N ASP A 29 -5.50 -2.67 5.05
CA ASP A 29 -5.69 -3.65 6.11
C ASP A 29 -5.42 -2.98 7.45
N GLU A 30 -6.48 -2.78 8.22
CA GLU A 30 -6.40 -2.14 9.52
C GLU A 30 -5.66 -2.98 10.57
N ALA A 31 -5.71 -4.31 10.49
CA ALA A 31 -5.11 -5.20 11.48
C ALA A 31 -3.58 -5.19 11.38
N ASN A 32 -3.07 -5.25 10.15
CA ASN A 32 -1.62 -5.25 9.89
C ASN A 32 -1.07 -3.86 9.53
N LYS A 33 -1.92 -2.84 9.45
CA LYS A 33 -1.56 -1.48 9.03
C LYS A 33 -0.88 -1.45 7.65
N GLN A 34 -1.35 -2.28 6.72
CA GLN A 34 -0.75 -2.46 5.40
C GLN A 34 -1.62 -1.90 4.27
N VAL A 35 -0.97 -1.36 3.25
CA VAL A 35 -1.59 -0.92 2.01
C VAL A 35 -1.35 -1.97 0.92
N PHE A 36 -2.42 -2.41 0.28
CA PHE A 36 -2.41 -3.33 -0.86
C PHE A 36 -2.78 -2.56 -2.13
N ALA A 37 -1.90 -2.56 -3.13
CA ALA A 37 -2.19 -2.04 -4.46
C ALA A 37 -2.32 -3.22 -5.45
N VAL A 38 -3.51 -3.38 -6.03
CA VAL A 38 -3.87 -4.45 -6.95
C VAL A 38 -4.03 -3.88 -8.35
N ARG A 39 -3.11 -4.22 -9.25
CA ARG A 39 -3.08 -3.72 -10.62
C ARG A 39 -3.59 -4.76 -11.62
N SER A 40 -4.57 -4.38 -12.43
CA SER A 40 -5.11 -5.21 -13.54
C SER A 40 -4.36 -4.94 -14.85
N GLY A 41 -4.16 -5.99 -15.67
CA GLY A 41 -3.38 -5.89 -16.92
C GLY A 41 -2.78 -7.22 -17.40
N GLY A 42 -3.61 -8.23 -17.64
CA GLY A 42 -3.21 -9.55 -18.16
C GLY A 42 -2.71 -10.55 -17.10
N ALA A 43 -1.93 -10.10 -16.12
CA ALA A 43 -1.68 -10.84 -14.87
C ALA A 43 -1.82 -9.87 -13.70
N THR A 44 -2.64 -10.20 -12.72
CA THR A 44 -2.94 -9.30 -11.60
C THR A 44 -1.69 -9.16 -10.72
N GLY A 45 -1.12 -7.96 -10.67
CA GLY A 45 0.00 -7.65 -9.79
C GLY A 45 -0.50 -7.14 -8.45
N VAL A 46 0.12 -7.59 -7.34
CA VAL A 46 -0.18 -7.11 -6.00
C VAL A 46 1.10 -6.58 -5.37
N VAL A 47 1.03 -5.37 -4.83
CA VAL A 47 2.11 -4.74 -4.05
C VAL A 47 1.58 -4.50 -2.64
N VAL A 48 2.34 -4.92 -1.63
CA VAL A 48 2.02 -4.74 -0.21
C VAL A 48 3.08 -3.85 0.43
N LYS A 49 2.63 -2.83 1.18
CA LYS A 49 3.50 -1.89 1.89
C LYS A 49 2.99 -1.67 3.31
N GLY A 50 3.85 -1.86 4.31
CA GLY A 50 3.61 -1.47 5.69
C GLY A 50 4.48 -0.28 6.13
N PRO A 51 4.20 0.32 7.29
CA PRO A 51 4.98 1.42 7.86
C PRO A 51 6.41 1.01 8.26
N ASP A 52 6.60 -0.23 8.69
CA ASP A 52 7.90 -0.76 9.15
C ASP A 52 8.67 -1.53 8.06
N ASP A 53 8.01 -1.78 6.92
CA ASP A 53 8.57 -2.57 5.83
C ASP A 53 9.54 -1.74 4.98
N ARG A 54 10.84 -1.99 5.14
CA ARG A 54 11.87 -1.35 4.31
C ARG A 54 11.74 -1.70 2.83
N ASN A 55 11.20 -2.87 2.52
CA ASN A 55 11.05 -3.37 1.16
C ASN A 55 9.60 -3.81 0.90
N PRO A 56 8.94 -3.28 -0.15
CA PRO A 56 7.60 -3.71 -0.53
C PRO A 56 7.60 -5.17 -1.00
N ILE A 57 6.60 -5.94 -0.58
CA ILE A 57 6.37 -7.29 -1.09
C ILE A 57 5.58 -7.16 -2.39
N SER A 58 6.04 -7.81 -3.46
CA SER A 58 5.37 -7.80 -4.76
C SER A 58 5.20 -9.21 -5.29
N PHE A 59 3.97 -9.57 -5.69
CA PHE A 59 3.69 -10.87 -6.29
C PHE A 59 2.68 -10.73 -7.44
N ARG A 60 2.64 -11.76 -8.30
CA ARG A 60 1.76 -11.80 -9.47
C ARG A 60 0.81 -12.99 -9.35
N LEU A 61 -0.48 -12.70 -9.36
CA LEU A 61 -1.52 -13.70 -9.47
C LEU A 61 -1.76 -14.02 -10.95
N ARG A 62 -1.72 -15.31 -11.30
CA ARG A 62 -2.06 -15.83 -12.62
C ARG A 62 -3.27 -16.73 -12.48
N THR A 63 -4.18 -16.63 -13.44
CA THR A 63 -5.25 -17.63 -13.58
C THR A 63 -4.60 -18.96 -13.96
N PRO A 64 -4.97 -20.09 -13.33
CA PRO A 64 -4.55 -21.41 -13.79
C PRO A 64 -4.93 -21.58 -15.26
N THR A 65 -4.00 -22.06 -16.07
CA THR A 65 -4.28 -22.54 -17.43
C THR A 65 -4.56 -24.02 -17.32
N PHE A 66 -5.75 -24.44 -17.79
CA PHE A 66 -6.15 -25.84 -17.89
C PHE A 66 -5.83 -26.37 -19.29
#